data_AF-A0A3B0PTP6-F1
#
_entry.id   AF-A0A3B0PTP6-F1
#
_cell.length_a   1.000
_cell.length_b   1.000
_cell.length_c   1.000
_cell.angle_alpha   90.00
_cell.angle_beta   90.00
_cell.angle_gamma   90.00
#
_symmetry.space_group_name_H-M   'P 1'
#
loop_
_entity.id
_entity.type
_entity.pdbx_description
1 polymer ?
#
loop_
_entity_poly.entity_id
_entity_poly.type
_entity_poly.pdbx_seq_one_letter_code
_entity_poly.pdbx_strand_id
1 'polypeptide(L)' 'MNDASTKGKVGKLIAMANSVNELKEMADEVTKYSCNDSGLARYLEENYLNK' A
#
# COMPACT_ATOMS: atom_id res chain seq x y z
N MET A 1 13.42 3.63 0.34
CA MET A 1 12.56 4.84 0.24
C MET A 1 12.36 5.31 -1.21
N ASN A 2 12.52 4.41 -2.19
CA ASN A 2 12.28 4.66 -3.62
C ASN A 2 10.78 4.81 -3.94
N ASP A 3 9.91 4.08 -3.22
CA ASP A 3 8.47 4.07 -3.47
C ASP A 3 7.79 5.42 -3.21
N ALA A 4 8.35 6.22 -2.28
CA ALA A 4 7.90 7.57 -1.95
C ALA A 4 7.81 8.50 -3.18
N SER A 5 8.70 8.30 -4.15
CA SER A 5 8.79 9.13 -5.37
C SER A 5 7.58 9.01 -6.32
N THR A 6 6.67 8.07 -6.04
CA THR A 6 5.44 7.84 -6.78
C THR A 6 4.26 8.68 -6.27
N LYS A 7 4.35 9.23 -5.04
CA LYS A 7 3.31 10.11 -4.48
C LYS A 7 3.05 11.30 -5.40
N GLY A 8 1.78 11.55 -5.71
CA GLY A 8 1.36 12.62 -6.61
C GLY A 8 1.56 12.32 -8.11
N LYS A 9 2.11 11.16 -8.48
CA LYS A 9 2.19 10.68 -9.87
C LYS A 9 1.19 9.56 -10.16
N VAL A 10 0.93 8.72 -9.16
CA VAL A 10 -0.09 7.67 -9.22
C VAL A 10 -1.39 8.16 -8.57
N GLY A 11 -2.52 7.56 -8.94
CA GLY A 11 -3.83 7.94 -8.40
C GLY A 11 -3.97 7.73 -6.89
N LYS A 12 -3.33 6.67 -6.35
CA LYS A 12 -3.34 6.38 -4.91
C LYS A 12 -2.05 5.66 -4.53
N LEU A 13 -1.34 6.17 -3.53
CA LEU A 13 -0.20 5.49 -2.93
C LEU A 13 -0.66 4.72 -1.70
N ILE A 14 -0.37 3.41 -1.67
CA ILE A 14 -0.78 2.52 -0.58
C ILE A 14 0.48 1.87 0.00
N ALA A 15 0.76 2.12 1.28
CA ALA A 15 1.89 1.52 1.96
C ALA A 15 1.50 0.16 2.58
N MET A 16 2.44 -0.79 2.58
CA MET A 16 2.27 -2.09 3.25
C MET A 16 2.34 -1.94 4.77
N ALA A 17 1.70 -2.85 5.52
CA ALA A 17 1.72 -2.82 6.99
C ALA A 17 3.15 -2.88 7.57
N ASN A 18 4.08 -3.51 6.86
CA ASN A 18 5.49 -3.63 7.23
C ASN A 18 6.41 -2.62 6.51
N SER A 19 5.87 -1.61 5.82
CA SER A 19 6.67 -0.53 5.25
C SER A 19 7.35 0.31 6.33
N VAL A 20 8.40 1.03 5.94
CA VAL A 20 9.06 2.05 6.77
C VAL A 20 8.07 3.15 7.17
N ASN A 21 8.25 3.74 8.35
CA ASN A 21 7.29 4.70 8.93
C ASN A 21 7.11 5.93 8.04
N GLU A 22 8.20 6.44 7.46
CA GLU A 22 8.19 7.60 6.59
C GLU A 22 7.30 7.39 5.34
N LEU A 23 7.25 6.15 4.82
CA LEU A 23 6.38 5.82 3.68
C LEU A 23 4.90 5.72 4.11
N LYS A 24 4.64 5.20 5.31
CA LYS A 24 3.28 5.09 5.85
C LYS A 24 2.66 6.44 6.12
N GLU A 25 3.45 7.38 6.65
CA GLU A 25 3.02 8.74 6.95
C GLU A 25 2.62 9.53 5.70
N MET A 26 3.25 9.25 4.55
CA MET A 26 2.94 9.94 3.28
C MET A 26 1.92 9.22 2.38
N ALA A 27 1.65 7.93 2.63
CA ALA A 27 0.71 7.15 1.83
C ALA A 27 -0.73 7.66 1.99
N ASP A 28 -1.54 7.50 0.95
CA ASP A 28 -2.98 7.81 1.02
C ASP A 28 -3.73 6.78 1.89
N GLU A 29 -3.19 5.57 1.97
CA GLU A 29 -3.70 4.50 2.80
C GLU A 29 -2.55 3.57 3.24
N VAL A 30 -2.69 2.95 4.41
CA VAL A 30 -1.84 1.86 4.85
C VAL A 30 -2.67 0.60 4.90
N THR A 31 -2.30 -0.42 4.11
CA THR A 31 -2.99 -1.72 4.19
C THR A 31 -2.66 -2.41 5.52
N LYS A 32 -3.63 -3.17 6.05
CA LYS A 32 -3.44 -4.02 7.26
C LYS A 32 -2.57 -5.25 7.01
N TYR A 33 -2.24 -5.52 5.74
CA TYR A 33 -1.48 -6.70 5.34
C TYR A 33 0.00 -6.38 5.12
N SER A 34 0.87 -7.29 5.55
CA SER A 34 2.29 -7.22 5.25
C SER A 34 2.60 -7.83 3.89
N CYS A 35 3.78 -7.54 3.35
CA CYS A 35 4.26 -8.22 2.13
C CYS A 35 4.34 -9.75 2.30
N ASN A 36 4.75 -10.22 3.48
CA ASN A 36 4.88 -11.64 3.79
C ASN A 36 3.52 -12.37 3.87
N ASP A 37 2.43 -11.62 4.04
CA ASP A 37 1.05 -12.14 4.06
C ASP A 37 0.34 -11.96 2.72
N SER A 38 1.09 -11.85 1.62
CA SER A 38 0.55 -11.56 0.27
C SER A 38 -0.28 -10.27 0.22
N GLY A 39 0.21 -9.22 0.90
CA GLY A 39 -0.59 -8.02 1.17
C GLY A 39 -1.14 -7.30 -0.07
N LEU A 40 -0.44 -7.35 -1.20
CA LEU A 40 -0.96 -6.81 -2.47
C LEU A 40 -2.18 -7.59 -2.96
N ALA A 41 -2.09 -8.92 -3.03
CA ALA A 41 -3.17 -9.77 -3.52
C ALA A 41 -4.42 -9.61 -2.65
N ARG A 42 -4.25 -9.68 -1.33
CA ARG A 42 -5.36 -9.53 -0.37
C ARG A 42 -6.00 -8.15 -0.43
N TYR A 43 -5.20 -7.09 -0.60
CA TYR A 43 -5.72 -5.75 -0.77
C TYR A 43 -6.58 -5.63 -2.05
N LEU A 44 -6.11 -6.21 -3.15
CA LEU A 44 -6.83 -6.20 -4.42
C LEU A 44 -8.14 -7.01 -4.34
N GLU A 45 -8.11 -8.18 -3.71
CA GLU A 45 -9.29 -9.02 -3.46
C GLU A 45 -10.37 -8.28 -2.68
N GLU A 46 -10.00 -7.66 -1.55
CA GLU A 46 -10.93 -6.95 -0.66
C GLU A 46 -11.57 -5.72 -1.31
N ASN A 47 -10.83 -4.99 -2.15
CA ASN A 47 -11.28 -3.70 -2.68
C ASN A 47 -11.80 -3.72 -4.12
N TYR A 48 -11.38 -4.70 -4.93
CA TYR A 48 -11.57 -4.64 -6.39
C TYR A 48 -12.02 -5.95 -7.03
N LEU A 49 -11.69 -7.13 -6.49
CA LEU A 49 -11.93 -8.40 -7.18
C LEU A 49 -13.10 -9.22 -6.61
N ASN A 50 -13.45 -9.08 -5.32
CA ASN A 50 -14.60 -9.77 -4.72
C ASN A 50 -15.91 -8.96 -4.80
N LYS A 51 -16.12 -8.23 -5.90
CA LYS A 51 -17.33 -7.43 -6.11
C LYS A 51 -18.47 -8.24 -6.72
#